data_AF-A0A925TUK6-F1
#
_entry.id   AF-A0A925TUK6-F1
#
_cell.length_a   1.000
_cell.length_b   1.000
_cell.length_c   1.000
_cell.angle_alpha   90.00
_cell.angle_beta   90.00
_cell.angle_gamma   90.00
#
_symmetry.space_group_name_H-M   'P 1'
#
loop_
_entity.id
_entity.type
_entity.pdbx_description
1 polymer ?
#
loop_
_entity_poly.entity_id
_entity_poly.type
_entity_poly.pdbx_seq_one_letter_code
_entity_poly.pdbx_strand_id
1 'polypeptide(L)'
;MDTTLNISTNMEIPVTKIKESKINEVDLKQLQFGKITSDHMFIAKYKDGNWQNTEIIPYSDISLAPTALCFHYGQTTFEGMKAFRMKDGNVSIFRMEKHFERINKSLDRMCMANVDEELFFESIKKLIALDQQWVPEGEGTSLYIRPFMIATEERFGVKESDEYLFIIFSGPVPQLFHKPIKVKVETKYVRAAKGGTGYAKCGGNYGAAFYPTKIARQEGYNAVLWTDSKENKYIEESGTMNVMFIINNVLITPPLSTSILDGITRDSVLVIAGDMGMKVEEREIAQSKVATPKAESKEALHDKLAKSIPAKESLAEKMEGTPIPDLKKAISLNQRFQFSRELFKGNNQEYEVSIDKLNTASRDEAMKHLSNLKSKFTWNDESPVTHDFIELVERRHS
;
A
#
# COMPACT_ATOMS: atom_id res chain seq x y z
N MET A 1 22.25 -36.93 -2.10
CA MET A 1 21.86 -36.50 -0.75
C MET A 1 20.63 -35.64 -0.95
N ASP A 2 19.48 -36.19 -0.58
CA ASP A 2 18.19 -35.51 -0.57
C ASP A 2 18.28 -34.23 0.24
N THR A 3 17.88 -33.12 -0.36
CA THR A 3 17.36 -31.96 0.36
C THR A 3 15.93 -31.76 -0.10
N THR A 4 15.07 -32.66 0.36
CA THR A 4 13.64 -32.43 0.49
C THR A 4 13.48 -31.14 1.31
N LEU A 5 13.11 -30.05 0.65
CA LEU A 5 12.58 -28.87 1.34
C LEU A 5 11.30 -29.33 2.03
N ASN A 6 11.36 -29.48 3.35
CA ASN A 6 10.19 -29.59 4.20
C ASN A 6 9.40 -28.28 4.07
N ILE A 7 8.43 -28.25 3.15
CA ILE A 7 7.34 -27.28 3.16
C ILE A 7 6.39 -27.72 4.28
N SER A 8 6.72 -27.36 5.52
CA SER A 8 5.79 -27.41 6.64
C SER A 8 6.42 -26.66 7.82
N THR A 9 6.16 -25.37 7.90
CA THR A 9 5.89 -24.71 9.17
C THR A 9 4.66 -23.85 8.93
N ASN A 10 3.54 -24.23 9.54
CA ASN A 10 2.50 -23.24 9.83
C ASN A 10 2.97 -22.65 11.14
N MET A 11 3.60 -21.47 11.13
CA MET A 11 3.93 -20.76 12.37
C MET A 11 2.69 -20.72 13.27
N GLU A 12 2.77 -21.42 14.40
CA GLU A 12 1.69 -21.46 15.36
C GLU A 12 1.72 -20.14 16.14
N ILE A 13 0.69 -19.33 15.96
CA ILE A 13 0.52 -18.04 16.65
C ILE A 13 -0.63 -18.26 17.62
N PRO A 14 -0.37 -18.47 18.92
CA PRO A 14 -1.38 -18.54 19.95
C PRO A 14 -2.33 -17.33 19.89
N VAL A 15 -3.61 -17.58 20.11
CA VAL A 15 -4.67 -16.55 20.06
C VAL A 15 -5.43 -16.53 21.38
N THR A 16 -5.40 -15.40 22.06
CA THR A 16 -6.28 -15.10 23.18
C THR A 16 -7.39 -14.16 22.69
N LYS A 17 -8.62 -14.68 22.59
CA LYS A 17 -9.77 -13.89 22.14
C LYS A 17 -10.33 -13.01 23.25
N ILE A 18 -10.79 -11.82 22.90
CA ILE A 18 -11.63 -11.00 23.79
C ILE A 18 -12.97 -11.72 24.07
N LYS A 19 -13.55 -11.49 25.25
CA LYS A 19 -14.85 -12.07 25.63
C LYS A 19 -16.01 -11.41 24.88
N GLU A 20 -15.97 -10.08 24.77
CA GLU A 20 -16.99 -9.25 24.15
C GLU A 20 -16.30 -8.24 23.24
N SER A 21 -16.69 -8.22 21.97
CA SER A 21 -16.17 -7.26 21.00
C SER A 21 -16.73 -5.88 21.26
N LYS A 22 -15.87 -4.85 21.18
CA LYS A 22 -16.31 -3.45 21.30
C LYS A 22 -16.88 -2.88 19.99
N ILE A 23 -17.04 -3.70 18.94
CA ILE A 23 -17.54 -3.23 17.64
C ILE A 23 -18.94 -2.60 17.72
N ASN A 24 -19.79 -3.12 18.61
CA ASN A 24 -21.15 -2.62 18.81
C ASN A 24 -21.19 -1.24 19.49
N GLU A 25 -20.06 -0.79 20.07
CA GLU A 25 -19.90 0.54 20.66
C GLU A 25 -19.43 1.58 19.64
N VAL A 26 -19.11 1.15 18.41
CA VAL A 26 -18.51 1.98 17.36
C VAL A 26 -19.49 2.20 16.22
N ASP A 27 -19.76 3.46 15.91
CA ASP A 27 -20.42 3.81 14.66
C ASP A 27 -19.42 3.82 13.50
N LEU A 28 -19.38 2.72 12.73
CA LEU A 28 -18.54 2.58 11.53
C LEU A 28 -18.87 3.59 10.42
N LYS A 29 -19.98 4.34 10.53
CA LYS A 29 -20.32 5.42 9.59
C LYS A 29 -19.70 6.77 9.99
N GLN A 30 -19.28 6.94 11.24
CA GLN A 30 -18.67 8.18 11.76
C GLN A 30 -17.25 7.93 12.27
N LEU A 31 -16.36 7.51 11.37
CA LEU A 31 -14.98 7.19 11.72
C LEU A 31 -14.08 8.43 11.73
N GLN A 32 -13.19 8.49 12.72
CA GLN A 32 -12.05 9.42 12.74
C GLN A 32 -10.77 8.61 12.58
N PHE A 33 -9.90 9.02 11.64
CA PHE A 33 -8.66 8.31 11.35
C PHE A 33 -7.79 8.16 12.61
N GLY A 34 -7.44 6.90 12.95
CA GLY A 34 -6.46 6.58 13.98
C GLY A 34 -6.93 6.71 15.43
N LYS A 35 -8.24 6.88 15.69
CA LYS A 35 -8.78 6.94 17.06
C LYS A 35 -9.41 5.64 17.56
N ILE A 36 -9.90 4.81 16.64
CA ILE A 36 -10.59 3.57 16.96
C ILE A 36 -9.67 2.42 16.58
N THR A 37 -9.49 1.48 17.49
CA THR A 37 -8.73 0.25 17.27
C THR A 37 -9.67 -0.95 17.26
N SER A 38 -9.29 -2.01 16.55
CA SER A 38 -9.96 -3.31 16.58
C SER A 38 -9.77 -4.00 17.94
N ASP A 39 -10.34 -5.20 18.11
CA ASP A 39 -10.38 -5.90 19.39
C ASP A 39 -9.03 -6.49 19.79
N HIS A 40 -8.18 -6.85 18.83
CA HIS A 40 -6.94 -7.57 19.07
C HIS A 40 -5.72 -6.83 18.53
N MET A 41 -4.55 -7.28 18.98
CA MET A 41 -3.25 -6.93 18.42
C MET A 41 -2.35 -8.17 18.41
N PHE A 42 -1.42 -8.20 17.45
CA PHE A 42 -0.32 -9.16 17.43
C PHE A 42 0.89 -8.56 18.13
N ILE A 43 1.64 -9.38 18.88
CA ILE A 43 2.92 -9.01 19.48
C ILE A 43 3.97 -10.10 19.22
N ALA A 44 5.23 -9.69 19.06
CA ALA A 44 6.39 -10.56 19.02
C ALA A 44 7.59 -9.85 19.66
N LYS A 45 8.34 -10.55 20.52
CA LYS A 45 9.55 -10.03 21.14
C LYS A 45 10.77 -10.54 20.40
N TYR A 46 11.79 -9.70 20.27
CA TYR A 46 13.10 -10.10 19.80
C TYR A 46 14.10 -9.97 20.94
N LYS A 47 14.85 -11.04 21.22
CA LYS A 47 15.93 -11.08 22.23
C LYS A 47 16.84 -12.25 21.94
N ASP A 48 18.11 -12.17 22.35
CA ASP A 48 19.10 -13.25 22.19
C ASP A 48 19.19 -13.74 20.72
N GLY A 49 19.03 -12.82 19.77
CA GLY A 49 19.13 -13.08 18.34
C GLY A 49 17.88 -13.70 17.69
N ASN A 50 16.77 -13.90 18.42
CA ASN A 50 15.61 -14.65 17.93
C ASN A 50 14.27 -13.97 18.23
N TRP A 51 13.29 -14.21 17.35
CA TRP A 51 11.88 -13.90 17.60
C TRP A 51 11.29 -14.92 18.59
N GLN A 52 10.61 -14.42 19.61
CA GLN A 52 10.01 -15.21 20.68
C GLN A 52 8.69 -14.58 21.13
N ASN A 53 7.88 -15.36 21.85
CA ASN A 53 6.60 -14.92 22.42
C ASN A 53 5.67 -14.26 21.38
N THR A 54 5.53 -14.90 20.22
CA THR A 54 4.61 -14.47 19.16
C THR A 54 3.18 -14.83 19.56
N GLU A 55 2.27 -13.87 19.67
CA GLU A 55 0.88 -14.13 20.04
C GLU A 55 -0.09 -13.05 19.53
N ILE A 56 -1.36 -13.41 19.35
CA ILE A 56 -2.46 -12.46 19.16
C ILE A 56 -3.25 -12.39 20.47
N ILE A 57 -3.37 -11.18 21.01
CA ILE A 57 -4.02 -10.92 22.30
C ILE A 57 -5.02 -9.76 22.18
N PRO A 58 -5.93 -9.56 23.15
CA PRO A 58 -6.76 -8.36 23.17
C PRO A 58 -5.90 -7.10 23.16
N TYR A 59 -6.34 -6.09 22.41
CA TYR A 59 -5.65 -4.80 22.31
C TYR A 59 -5.49 -4.18 23.71
N SER A 60 -4.28 -3.80 24.07
CA SER A 60 -3.95 -3.24 25.39
C SER A 60 -2.74 -2.30 25.34
N ASP A 61 -2.54 -1.56 26.43
CA ASP A 61 -1.37 -0.71 26.60
C ASP A 61 -0.09 -1.55 26.77
N ILE A 62 1.02 -1.02 26.26
CA ILE A 62 2.35 -1.62 26.45
C ILE A 62 3.01 -1.08 27.72
N SER A 63 3.62 -1.97 28.51
CA SER A 63 4.43 -1.60 29.68
C SER A 63 5.91 -1.65 29.31
N LEU A 64 6.62 -0.53 29.49
CA LEU A 64 8.04 -0.40 29.20
C LEU A 64 8.74 0.32 30.35
N ALA A 65 9.99 -0.05 30.63
CA ALA A 65 10.80 0.71 31.56
C ALA A 65 11.02 2.14 31.01
N PRO A 66 11.10 3.16 31.88
CA PRO A 66 11.45 4.52 31.46
C PRO A 66 12.81 4.63 30.75
N THR A 67 13.67 3.62 30.93
CA THR A 67 15.01 3.50 30.33
C THR A 67 15.01 2.83 28.97
N ALA A 68 13.85 2.41 28.43
CA ALA A 68 13.77 1.80 27.11
C ALA A 68 14.32 2.75 26.04
N LEU A 69 15.27 2.27 25.23
CA LEU A 69 15.99 3.08 24.24
C LEU A 69 15.08 3.81 23.25
N CYS A 70 13.90 3.25 22.92
CA CYS A 70 12.93 3.90 22.04
C CYS A 70 12.50 5.29 22.51
N PHE A 71 12.44 5.54 23.82
CA PHE A 71 12.04 6.83 24.39
C PHE A 71 13.11 7.91 24.27
N HIS A 72 14.38 7.51 24.20
CA HIS A 72 15.51 8.44 24.28
C HIS A 72 16.16 8.69 22.92
N TYR A 73 16.25 7.66 22.07
CA TYR A 73 17.05 7.71 20.85
C TYR A 73 16.27 7.41 19.57
N GLY A 74 14.95 7.28 19.66
CA GLY A 74 14.07 7.24 18.50
C GLY A 74 14.26 6.03 17.58
N GLN A 75 14.86 4.94 18.06
CA GLN A 75 15.03 3.68 17.33
C GLN A 75 13.66 2.97 17.20
N THR A 76 12.84 3.49 16.29
CA THR A 76 11.45 3.07 16.05
C THR A 76 11.15 3.08 14.55
N THR A 77 10.45 2.06 14.08
CA THR A 77 9.96 1.95 12.69
C THR A 77 8.49 1.59 12.68
N PHE A 78 7.80 1.94 11.59
CA PHE A 78 6.41 1.55 11.41
C PHE A 78 6.06 1.39 9.95
N GLU A 79 4.94 0.73 9.69
CA GLU A 79 4.37 0.55 8.38
C GLU A 79 2.87 0.86 8.41
N GLY A 80 2.22 0.91 7.25
CA GLY A 80 0.83 1.31 7.13
C GLY A 80 0.23 0.81 5.83
N MET A 81 -0.68 -0.15 5.96
CA MET A 81 -1.41 -0.73 4.84
C MET A 81 -2.91 -0.76 5.12
N LYS A 82 -3.69 -1.19 4.13
CA LYS A 82 -5.14 -1.25 4.23
C LYS A 82 -5.68 -2.60 3.79
N ALA A 83 -6.65 -3.09 4.54
CA ALA A 83 -7.55 -4.16 4.14
C ALA A 83 -8.89 -3.57 3.67
N PHE A 84 -9.44 -4.16 2.62
CA PHE A 84 -10.68 -3.75 1.99
C PHE A 84 -11.64 -4.92 1.92
N ARG A 85 -12.93 -4.65 2.15
CA ARG A 85 -13.98 -5.61 1.85
C ARG A 85 -14.32 -5.53 0.37
N MET A 86 -14.21 -6.66 -0.31
CA MET A 86 -14.48 -6.80 -1.73
C MET A 86 -15.97 -7.09 -1.96
N LYS A 87 -16.44 -6.96 -3.21
CA LYS A 87 -17.86 -7.17 -3.58
C LYS A 87 -18.34 -8.61 -3.30
N ASP A 88 -17.44 -9.58 -3.37
CA ASP A 88 -17.69 -11.00 -3.06
C ASP A 88 -17.68 -11.30 -1.55
N GLY A 89 -17.49 -10.29 -0.70
CA GLY A 89 -17.40 -10.40 0.75
C GLY A 89 -16.00 -10.71 1.28
N ASN A 90 -15.05 -11.10 0.42
CA ASN A 90 -13.68 -11.39 0.83
C ASN A 90 -12.96 -10.13 1.31
N VAL A 91 -11.99 -10.31 2.20
CA VAL A 91 -11.11 -9.24 2.66
C VAL A 91 -9.77 -9.33 1.94
N SER A 92 -9.38 -8.27 1.24
CA SER A 92 -8.12 -8.19 0.51
C SER A 92 -7.20 -7.12 1.10
N ILE A 93 -5.90 -7.44 1.19
CA ILE A 93 -4.85 -6.52 1.64
C ILE A 93 -4.03 -6.08 0.42
N PHE A 94 -3.90 -4.77 0.23
CA PHE A 94 -3.25 -4.23 -0.96
C PHE A 94 -1.71 -4.35 -0.88
N ARG A 95 -1.11 -5.11 -1.80
CA ARG A 95 0.34 -5.21 -2.06
C ARG A 95 1.20 -5.45 -0.81
N MET A 96 0.78 -6.42 0.01
CA MET A 96 1.40 -6.72 1.30
C MET A 96 2.91 -7.01 1.19
N GLU A 97 3.36 -7.59 0.09
CA GLU A 97 4.76 -7.89 -0.22
C GLU A 97 5.62 -6.62 -0.29
N LYS A 98 5.09 -5.54 -0.89
CA LYS A 98 5.80 -4.26 -0.93
C LYS A 98 5.89 -3.58 0.43
N HIS A 99 4.89 -3.80 1.30
CA HIS A 99 4.97 -3.33 2.68
C HIS A 99 6.03 -4.11 3.48
N PHE A 100 6.13 -5.43 3.25
CA PHE A 100 7.18 -6.27 3.83
C PHE A 100 8.59 -5.84 3.40
N GLU A 101 8.82 -5.62 2.11
CA GLU A 101 10.10 -5.12 1.59
C GLU A 101 10.48 -3.79 2.26
N ARG A 102 9.52 -2.86 2.38
CA ARG A 102 9.77 -1.52 2.91
C ARG A 102 10.01 -1.47 4.43
N ILE A 103 9.29 -2.29 5.20
CA ILE A 103 9.53 -2.34 6.65
C ILE A 103 10.93 -2.89 6.93
N ASN A 104 11.35 -3.95 6.24
CA ASN A 104 12.70 -4.50 6.41
C ASN A 104 13.80 -3.51 5.98
N LYS A 105 13.61 -2.79 4.86
CA LYS A 105 14.51 -1.69 4.47
C LYS A 105 14.60 -0.58 5.53
N SER A 106 13.52 -0.33 6.27
CA SER A 106 13.49 0.63 7.37
C SER A 106 14.19 0.08 8.62
N LEU A 107 14.04 -1.21 8.91
CA LEU A 107 14.70 -1.91 10.00
C LEU A 107 16.22 -1.92 9.80
N ASP A 108 16.70 -2.23 8.60
CA ASP A 108 18.13 -2.16 8.24
C ASP A 108 18.70 -0.77 8.50
N ARG A 109 17.99 0.29 8.06
CA ARG A 109 18.44 1.68 8.24
C ARG A 109 18.54 2.09 9.70
N MET A 110 17.69 1.52 10.54
CA MET A 110 17.60 1.79 11.97
C MET A 110 18.40 0.79 12.81
N CYS A 111 19.17 -0.10 12.19
CA CYS A 111 19.92 -1.17 12.85
C CYS A 111 19.04 -2.04 13.77
N MET A 112 17.83 -2.38 13.31
CA MET A 112 16.85 -3.18 14.05
C MET A 112 16.75 -4.58 13.46
N ALA A 113 16.29 -5.56 14.25
CA ALA A 113 16.09 -6.92 13.79
C ALA A 113 15.07 -6.98 12.64
N ASN A 114 15.43 -7.66 11.55
CA ASN A 114 14.51 -7.91 10.44
C ASN A 114 13.37 -8.84 10.87
N VAL A 115 12.19 -8.59 10.34
CA VAL A 115 11.03 -9.49 10.47
C VAL A 115 11.07 -10.45 9.30
N ASP A 116 10.96 -11.75 9.57
CA ASP A 116 10.88 -12.76 8.51
C ASP A 116 9.51 -12.74 7.79
N GLU A 117 9.50 -13.28 6.58
CA GLU A 117 8.33 -13.24 5.69
C GLU A 117 7.12 -13.97 6.28
N GLU A 118 7.35 -15.14 6.86
CA GLU A 118 6.30 -15.97 7.46
C GLU A 118 5.68 -15.25 8.67
N LEU A 119 6.50 -14.73 9.58
CA LEU A 119 6.05 -13.94 10.73
C LEU A 119 5.23 -12.74 10.28
N PHE A 120 5.69 -11.98 9.29
CA PHE A 120 5.00 -10.78 8.82
C PHE A 120 3.65 -11.10 8.18
N PHE A 121 3.59 -12.07 7.25
CA PHE A 121 2.36 -12.37 6.53
C PHE A 121 1.35 -13.15 7.38
N GLU A 122 1.79 -14.15 8.13
CA GLU A 122 0.86 -14.98 8.91
C GLU A 122 0.29 -14.24 10.12
N SER A 123 1.07 -13.37 10.77
CA SER A 123 0.56 -12.50 11.83
C SER A 123 -0.53 -11.55 11.33
N ILE A 124 -0.32 -10.89 10.19
CA ILE A 124 -1.30 -10.00 9.58
C ILE A 124 -2.55 -10.78 9.16
N LYS A 125 -2.41 -11.87 8.40
CA LYS A 125 -3.55 -12.66 7.93
C LYS A 125 -4.40 -13.17 9.10
N LYS A 126 -3.77 -13.76 10.12
CA LYS A 126 -4.50 -14.29 11.30
C LYS A 126 -5.18 -13.18 12.09
N LEU A 127 -4.50 -12.05 12.31
CA LEU A 127 -5.08 -10.90 13.02
C LEU A 127 -6.31 -10.36 12.28
N ILE A 128 -6.18 -10.12 10.97
CA ILE A 128 -7.27 -9.56 10.17
C ILE A 128 -8.41 -10.56 9.97
N ALA A 129 -8.13 -11.86 9.90
CA ALA A 129 -9.17 -12.90 9.87
C ALA A 129 -9.97 -12.95 11.19
N LEU A 130 -9.28 -12.78 12.33
CA LEU A 130 -9.92 -12.71 13.65
C LEU A 130 -10.79 -11.46 13.80
N ASP A 131 -10.27 -10.31 13.37
CA ASP A 131 -10.93 -9.01 13.47
C ASP A 131 -11.70 -8.61 12.20
N GLN A 132 -12.05 -9.56 11.33
CA GLN A 132 -12.61 -9.26 9.99
C GLN A 132 -13.91 -8.45 10.03
N GLN A 133 -14.68 -8.54 11.12
CA GLN A 133 -15.89 -7.74 11.33
C GLN A 133 -15.60 -6.24 11.40
N TRP A 134 -14.38 -5.85 11.80
CA TRP A 134 -13.93 -4.46 11.85
C TRP A 134 -13.62 -3.88 10.46
N VAL A 135 -13.56 -4.70 9.42
CA VAL A 135 -13.38 -4.22 8.05
C VAL A 135 -14.70 -3.60 7.58
N PRO A 136 -14.77 -2.26 7.47
CA PRO A 136 -16.02 -1.58 7.16
C PRO A 136 -16.49 -1.94 5.75
N GLU A 137 -17.81 -1.92 5.60
CA GLU A 137 -18.45 -2.02 4.29
C GLU A 137 -18.53 -0.64 3.63
N GLY A 138 -18.74 -0.64 2.32
CA GLY A 138 -18.94 0.58 1.54
C GLY A 138 -17.70 1.06 0.81
N GLU A 139 -17.94 1.81 -0.26
CA GLU A 139 -16.88 2.29 -1.13
C GLU A 139 -15.98 3.31 -0.41
N GLY A 140 -14.66 3.17 -0.57
CA GLY A 140 -13.67 4.09 -0.03
C GLY A 140 -13.39 3.95 1.47
N THR A 141 -14.11 3.12 2.21
CA THR A 141 -13.77 2.75 3.59
C THR A 141 -12.72 1.64 3.62
N SER A 142 -11.98 1.50 4.72
CA SER A 142 -10.97 0.45 4.86
C SER A 142 -10.63 0.18 6.32
N LEU A 143 -10.03 -0.98 6.58
CA LEU A 143 -9.35 -1.24 7.84
C LEU A 143 -7.87 -0.93 7.68
N TYR A 144 -7.37 0.03 8.45
CA TYR A 144 -5.95 0.39 8.43
C TYR A 144 -5.17 -0.55 9.35
N ILE A 145 -4.05 -1.09 8.86
CA ILE A 145 -3.19 -2.04 9.57
C ILE A 145 -1.86 -1.34 9.86
N ARG A 146 -1.43 -1.39 11.12
CA ARG A 146 -0.24 -0.72 11.65
C ARG A 146 0.74 -1.73 12.25
N PRO A 147 1.65 -2.30 11.44
CA PRO A 147 2.87 -2.89 11.97
C PRO A 147 3.82 -1.81 12.49
N PHE A 148 4.47 -2.02 13.63
CA PHE A 148 5.54 -1.16 14.11
C PHE A 148 6.51 -1.91 15.02
N MET A 149 7.74 -1.40 15.11
CA MET A 149 8.78 -1.95 15.97
C MET A 149 9.43 -0.86 16.82
N ILE A 150 9.72 -1.18 18.07
CA ILE A 150 10.40 -0.30 19.02
C ILE A 150 11.56 -1.02 19.70
N ALA A 151 12.64 -0.27 19.96
CA ALA A 151 13.77 -0.70 20.78
C ALA A 151 13.42 -0.72 22.28
N THR A 152 13.37 -1.90 22.88
CA THR A 152 12.91 -2.09 24.27
C THR A 152 14.02 -2.32 25.29
N GLU A 153 15.29 -2.44 24.87
CA GLU A 153 16.40 -2.66 25.80
C GLU A 153 16.46 -1.53 26.85
N GLU A 154 16.56 -1.93 28.12
CA GLU A 154 16.62 -1.02 29.26
C GLU A 154 18.03 -0.47 29.44
N ARG A 155 18.31 0.71 28.87
CA ARG A 155 19.65 1.27 28.86
C ARG A 155 19.64 2.80 28.76
N PHE A 156 20.45 3.45 29.60
CA PHE A 156 20.67 4.90 29.55
C PHE A 156 21.79 5.35 28.59
N GLY A 157 22.66 4.44 28.15
CA GLY A 157 23.74 4.74 27.20
C GLY A 157 23.27 4.64 25.75
N VAL A 158 23.81 5.50 24.88
CA VAL A 158 23.53 5.47 23.43
C VAL A 158 24.12 4.20 22.81
N LYS A 159 23.26 3.35 22.26
CA LYS A 159 23.61 2.11 21.54
C LYS A 159 22.41 1.69 20.68
N GLU A 160 22.62 0.92 19.63
CA GLU A 160 21.59 0.06 19.05
C GLU A 160 21.09 -0.99 20.06
N SER A 161 19.79 -1.22 20.06
CA SER A 161 19.15 -2.18 20.97
C SER A 161 19.46 -3.63 20.59
N ASP A 162 19.56 -4.52 21.57
CA ASP A 162 19.53 -5.98 21.35
C ASP A 162 18.12 -6.57 21.55
N GLU A 163 17.20 -5.76 22.09
CA GLU A 163 15.82 -6.17 22.39
C GLU A 163 14.80 -5.32 21.62
N TYR A 164 13.84 -5.97 20.98
CA TYR A 164 12.79 -5.27 20.23
C TYR A 164 11.42 -5.84 20.52
N LEU A 165 10.40 -5.00 20.35
CA LEU A 165 9.00 -5.40 20.37
C LEU A 165 8.37 -5.02 19.04
N PHE A 166 7.90 -6.03 18.30
CA PHE A 166 7.14 -5.89 17.07
C PHE A 166 5.66 -6.08 17.35
N ILE A 167 4.84 -5.14 16.89
CA ILE A 167 3.40 -5.10 17.19
C ILE A 167 2.64 -4.82 15.90
N ILE A 168 1.50 -5.46 15.74
CA ILE A 168 0.54 -5.14 14.69
C ILE A 168 -0.83 -4.93 15.32
N PHE A 169 -1.46 -3.81 15.02
CA PHE A 169 -2.87 -3.57 15.34
C PHE A 169 -3.59 -2.97 14.14
N SER A 170 -4.91 -2.96 14.19
CA SER A 170 -5.75 -2.39 13.15
C SER A 170 -6.82 -1.45 13.69
N GLY A 171 -7.42 -0.67 12.81
CA GLY A 171 -8.53 0.20 13.14
C GLY A 171 -9.28 0.68 11.90
N PRO A 172 -10.63 0.81 11.95
CA PRO A 172 -11.41 1.24 10.80
C PRO A 172 -11.13 2.70 10.48
N VAL A 173 -11.03 3.03 9.19
CA VAL A 173 -10.79 4.40 8.72
C VAL A 173 -11.84 4.81 7.68
N PRO A 174 -12.30 6.07 7.72
CA PRO A 174 -13.33 6.56 6.81
C PRO A 174 -12.79 6.68 5.39
N GLN A 175 -13.72 6.88 4.45
CA GLN A 175 -13.38 7.43 3.15
C GLN A 175 -12.76 8.81 3.29
N LEU A 176 -11.62 8.99 2.62
CA LEU A 176 -10.92 10.28 2.57
C LEU A 176 -11.51 11.10 1.42
N PHE A 177 -12.52 11.94 1.71
CA PHE A 177 -12.93 12.99 0.78
C PHE A 177 -12.05 14.22 1.00
N HIS A 178 -11.13 14.47 0.08
CA HIS A 178 -10.26 15.64 0.15
C HIS A 178 -10.76 16.75 -0.77
N LYS A 179 -11.21 17.84 -0.15
CA LYS A 179 -11.14 19.16 -0.78
C LYS A 179 -9.67 19.48 -1.09
N PRO A 180 -9.37 20.29 -2.12
CA PRO A 180 -8.03 20.82 -2.33
C PRO A 180 -7.44 21.35 -1.04
N ILE A 181 -6.18 21.00 -0.82
CA ILE A 181 -5.42 21.53 0.28
C ILE A 181 -4.49 22.64 -0.22
N LYS A 182 -4.28 23.64 0.62
CA LYS A 182 -3.23 24.64 0.42
C LYS A 182 -1.93 24.05 0.95
N VAL A 183 -0.89 24.04 0.11
CA VAL A 183 0.45 23.57 0.51
C VAL A 183 1.43 24.73 0.48
N LYS A 184 2.32 24.78 1.47
CA LYS A 184 3.40 25.78 1.54
C LYS A 184 4.70 25.16 1.06
N VAL A 185 5.34 25.76 0.06
CA VAL A 185 6.72 25.38 -0.30
C VAL A 185 7.65 25.75 0.85
N GLU A 186 8.35 24.75 1.39
CA GLU A 186 9.27 24.94 2.51
C GLU A 186 10.71 25.05 2.00
N THR A 187 11.39 26.13 2.39
CA THR A 187 12.74 26.49 1.93
C THR A 187 13.70 26.78 3.08
N LYS A 188 13.24 26.66 4.33
CA LYS A 188 14.03 26.90 5.55
C LYS A 188 14.28 25.60 6.30
N TYR A 189 13.27 24.74 6.41
CA TYR A 189 13.38 23.45 7.08
C TYR A 189 13.47 22.30 6.07
N VAL A 190 14.21 21.27 6.44
CA VAL A 190 14.47 20.11 5.59
C VAL A 190 13.80 18.89 6.21
N ARG A 191 13.11 18.09 5.38
CA ARG A 191 12.51 16.83 5.81
C ARG A 191 13.57 15.74 5.99
N ALA A 192 14.44 15.59 5.01
CA ALA A 192 15.54 14.65 5.01
C ALA A 192 16.67 15.16 4.12
N ALA A 193 17.91 14.86 4.52
CA ALA A 193 19.08 15.11 3.69
C ALA A 193 19.52 13.85 2.94
N LYS A 194 20.27 14.03 1.84
CA LYS A 194 20.91 12.91 1.14
C LYS A 194 21.83 12.14 2.09
N GLY A 195 21.74 10.81 2.09
CA GLY A 195 22.42 9.93 3.06
C GLY A 195 21.71 9.80 4.43
N GLY A 196 20.64 10.56 4.67
CA GLY A 196 19.86 10.51 5.90
C GLY A 196 18.93 9.29 6.00
N THR A 197 17.91 9.42 6.84
CA THR A 197 16.89 8.38 7.10
C THR A 197 15.63 8.57 6.26
N GLY A 198 15.64 9.50 5.29
CA GLY A 198 14.42 9.92 4.59
C GLY A 198 13.65 8.82 3.88
N TYR A 199 14.36 7.82 3.35
CA TYR A 199 13.77 6.66 2.69
C TYR A 199 13.23 5.59 3.66
N ALA A 200 13.56 5.68 4.96
CA ALA A 200 13.08 4.76 5.98
C ALA A 200 11.81 5.32 6.63
N LYS A 201 10.87 4.44 6.96
CA LYS A 201 9.64 4.80 7.65
C LYS A 201 9.83 4.72 9.16
N CYS A 202 10.60 5.65 9.70
CA CYS A 202 10.95 5.72 11.12
C CYS A 202 10.33 6.93 11.84
N GLY A 203 10.12 6.81 13.15
CA GLY A 203 9.46 7.85 13.95
C GLY A 203 10.16 9.21 13.91
N GLY A 204 11.51 9.22 13.89
CA GLY A 204 12.31 10.44 13.88
C GLY A 204 12.02 11.38 12.70
N ASN A 205 11.76 10.82 11.51
CA ASN A 205 11.41 11.61 10.32
C ASN A 205 10.10 12.40 10.51
N TYR A 206 9.14 11.83 11.24
CA TYR A 206 7.84 12.47 11.50
C TYR A 206 7.94 13.48 12.63
N GLY A 207 8.69 13.16 13.69
CA GLY A 207 8.97 14.08 14.80
C GLY A 207 9.59 15.40 14.33
N ALA A 208 10.61 15.33 13.47
CA ALA A 208 11.28 16.50 12.90
C ALA A 208 10.35 17.38 12.04
N ALA A 209 9.32 16.78 11.42
CA ALA A 209 8.39 17.48 10.53
C ALA A 209 7.30 18.28 11.27
N PHE A 210 7.08 18.04 12.57
CA PHE A 210 5.96 18.66 13.31
C PHE A 210 6.09 20.18 13.43
N TYR A 211 7.27 20.69 13.75
CA TYR A 211 7.47 22.13 13.94
C TYR A 211 7.28 22.96 12.64
N PRO A 212 7.89 22.59 11.50
CA PRO A 212 7.61 23.27 10.23
C PRO A 212 6.14 23.16 9.81
N THR A 213 5.52 22.00 10.02
CA THR A 213 4.10 21.79 9.72
C THR A 213 3.19 22.68 10.58
N LYS A 214 3.54 22.88 11.86
CA LYS A 214 2.82 23.81 12.75
C LYS A 214 2.90 25.25 12.23
N ILE A 215 4.08 25.71 11.82
CA ILE A 215 4.26 27.05 11.25
C ILE A 215 3.40 27.22 9.99
N ALA A 216 3.45 26.28 9.06
CA ALA A 216 2.64 26.32 7.85
C ALA A 216 1.14 26.39 8.16
N ARG A 217 0.67 25.64 9.17
CA ARG A 217 -0.73 25.70 9.64
C ARG A 217 -1.09 27.06 10.23
N GLN A 218 -0.21 27.68 11.01
CA GLN A 218 -0.43 29.03 11.55
C GLN A 218 -0.52 30.10 10.45
N GLU A 219 0.12 29.87 9.31
CA GLU A 219 0.04 30.72 8.12
C GLU A 219 -1.16 30.40 7.20
N GLY A 220 -2.03 29.46 7.59
CA GLY A 220 -3.24 29.11 6.84
C GLY A 220 -3.06 28.04 5.75
N TYR A 221 -1.95 27.31 5.75
CA TYR A 221 -1.72 26.16 4.89
C TYR A 221 -2.11 24.85 5.58
N ASN A 222 -2.48 23.83 4.81
CA ASN A 222 -2.87 22.53 5.33
C ASN A 222 -1.67 21.57 5.48
N ALA A 223 -0.69 21.68 4.58
CA ALA A 223 0.51 20.85 4.56
C ALA A 223 1.74 21.60 4.02
N VAL A 224 2.90 20.97 4.19
CA VAL A 224 4.19 21.45 3.66
C VAL A 224 4.49 20.74 2.34
N LEU A 225 5.07 21.45 1.38
CA LEU A 225 5.70 20.88 0.19
C LEU A 225 7.22 21.00 0.38
N TRP A 226 7.86 19.88 0.67
CA TRP A 226 9.28 19.79 1.02
C TRP A 226 10.16 20.00 -0.21
N THR A 227 11.28 20.70 0.00
CA THR A 227 12.34 20.85 -1.00
C THR A 227 13.60 20.11 -0.59
N ASP A 228 14.49 19.88 -1.57
CA ASP A 228 15.77 19.22 -1.37
C ASP A 228 16.64 19.94 -0.35
N SER A 229 17.42 19.17 0.41
CA SER A 229 18.22 19.69 1.52
C SER A 229 19.39 20.59 1.13
N LYS A 230 19.78 20.61 -0.16
CA LYS A 230 21.04 21.22 -0.60
C LYS A 230 20.80 22.62 -1.17
N GLU A 231 19.84 22.73 -2.08
CA GLU A 231 19.55 23.95 -2.84
C GLU A 231 18.21 24.57 -2.45
N ASN A 232 17.35 23.85 -1.70
CA ASN A 232 15.97 24.24 -1.41
C ASN A 232 15.19 24.61 -2.68
N LYS A 233 15.47 23.92 -3.78
CA LYS A 233 15.03 24.27 -5.13
C LYS A 233 14.14 23.21 -5.73
N TYR A 234 14.41 21.94 -5.47
CA TYR A 234 13.69 20.82 -6.07
C TYR A 234 12.68 20.25 -5.09
N ILE A 235 11.44 20.07 -5.54
CA ILE A 235 10.37 19.46 -4.75
C ILE A 235 10.68 17.97 -4.50
N GLU A 236 10.43 17.49 -3.27
CA GLU A 236 10.59 16.09 -2.89
C GLU A 236 9.24 15.42 -2.50
N GLU A 237 8.56 15.91 -1.47
CA GLU A 237 7.34 15.30 -0.90
C GLU A 237 6.32 16.35 -0.44
N SER A 238 5.05 15.97 -0.28
CA SER A 238 4.00 16.82 0.30
C SER A 238 3.53 16.26 1.64
N GLY A 239 3.89 16.92 2.73
CA GLY A 239 3.59 16.48 4.09
C GLY A 239 4.26 15.14 4.39
N THR A 240 3.47 14.08 4.38
CA THR A 240 3.90 12.68 4.60
C THR A 240 3.57 11.79 3.40
N MET A 241 3.39 12.40 2.23
CA MET A 241 2.99 11.76 0.98
C MET A 241 3.99 12.10 -0.12
N ASN A 242 4.19 11.17 -1.06
CA ASN A 242 4.84 11.51 -2.32
C ASN A 242 3.99 12.53 -3.08
N VAL A 243 4.64 13.29 -3.98
CA VAL A 243 3.99 14.29 -4.81
C VAL A 243 4.15 13.96 -6.29
N MET A 244 3.11 14.27 -7.06
CA MET A 244 3.10 14.13 -8.51
C MET A 244 2.44 15.36 -9.14
N PHE A 245 2.84 15.69 -10.36
CA PHE A 245 2.32 16.80 -11.12
C PHE A 245 1.97 16.33 -12.52
N ILE A 246 0.88 16.83 -13.09
CA ILE A 246 0.60 16.69 -14.52
C ILE A 246 1.02 18.01 -15.19
N ILE A 247 2.06 17.95 -16.02
CA ILE A 247 2.58 19.11 -16.76
C ILE A 247 2.64 18.72 -18.23
N ASN A 248 1.93 19.46 -19.08
CA ASN A 248 1.85 19.20 -20.53
C ASN A 248 1.46 17.73 -20.83
N ASN A 249 0.44 17.21 -20.12
CA ASN A 249 -0.05 15.81 -20.22
C ASN A 249 0.98 14.72 -19.87
N VAL A 250 2.06 15.08 -19.16
CA VAL A 250 3.02 14.12 -18.61
C VAL A 250 2.83 14.07 -17.09
N LEU A 251 2.71 12.86 -16.54
CA LEU A 251 2.74 12.63 -15.09
C LEU A 251 4.20 12.64 -14.62
N ILE A 252 4.54 13.55 -13.72
CA ILE A 252 5.90 13.81 -13.28
C ILE A 252 5.98 13.70 -11.77
N THR A 253 6.96 12.95 -11.28
CA THR A 253 7.24 12.83 -9.84
C THR A 253 8.75 12.91 -9.60
N PRO A 254 9.21 13.42 -8.44
CA PRO A 254 10.62 13.35 -8.08
C PRO A 254 11.13 11.89 -8.07
N PRO A 255 12.36 11.60 -8.55
CA PRO A 255 12.91 10.26 -8.55
C PRO A 255 13.19 9.77 -7.12
N LEU A 256 13.17 8.45 -6.91
CA LEU A 256 13.53 7.89 -5.61
C LEU A 256 14.98 8.22 -5.23
N SER A 257 15.20 8.50 -3.94
CA SER A 257 16.50 8.84 -3.38
C SER A 257 16.55 8.46 -1.91
N THR A 258 17.70 8.68 -1.25
CA THR A 258 17.80 8.51 0.21
C THR A 258 16.94 9.52 1.01
N SER A 259 16.49 10.60 0.37
CA SER A 259 15.65 11.64 0.96
C SER A 259 14.17 11.53 0.58
N ILE A 260 13.75 10.50 -0.18
CA ILE A 260 12.35 10.30 -0.57
C ILE A 260 11.91 8.89 -0.18
N LEU A 261 10.77 8.81 0.50
CA LEU A 261 10.16 7.53 0.87
C LEU A 261 9.64 6.82 -0.38
N ASP A 262 9.99 5.54 -0.51
CA ASP A 262 9.50 4.70 -1.59
C ASP A 262 8.01 4.33 -1.35
N GLY A 263 7.13 5.16 -1.89
CA GLY A 263 5.69 5.04 -1.69
C GLY A 263 5.07 3.94 -2.54
N ILE A 264 4.40 2.98 -1.91
CA ILE A 264 3.67 1.92 -2.61
C ILE A 264 2.53 2.49 -3.47
N THR A 265 1.84 3.53 -2.99
CA THR A 265 0.85 4.26 -3.80
C THR A 265 1.52 5.01 -4.96
N ARG A 266 2.71 5.58 -4.74
CA ARG A 266 3.48 6.24 -5.81
C ARG A 266 3.79 5.25 -6.92
N ASP A 267 4.41 4.13 -6.59
CA ASP A 267 4.74 3.05 -7.52
C ASP A 267 3.49 2.58 -8.30
N SER A 268 2.39 2.31 -7.58
CA SER A 268 1.14 1.84 -8.20
C SER A 268 0.56 2.85 -9.20
N VAL A 269 0.57 4.15 -8.86
CA VAL A 269 0.05 5.20 -9.77
C VAL A 269 0.91 5.36 -11.01
N LEU A 270 2.24 5.24 -10.90
CA LEU A 270 3.13 5.32 -12.06
C LEU A 270 2.89 4.16 -13.04
N VAL A 271 2.72 2.94 -12.52
CA VAL A 271 2.40 1.75 -13.34
C VAL A 271 1.05 1.94 -14.03
N ILE A 272 -0.01 2.24 -13.28
CA ILE A 272 -1.37 2.42 -13.82
C ILE A 272 -1.39 3.54 -14.87
N ALA A 273 -0.73 4.67 -14.62
CA ALA A 273 -0.69 5.77 -15.58
C ALA A 273 0.01 5.35 -16.89
N GLY A 274 1.10 4.59 -16.80
CA GLY A 274 1.79 4.04 -17.97
C GLY A 274 0.91 3.07 -18.77
N ASP A 275 0.21 2.17 -18.08
CA ASP A 275 -0.72 1.21 -18.70
C ASP A 275 -1.91 1.92 -19.38
N MET A 276 -2.33 3.08 -18.86
CA MET A 276 -3.33 3.96 -19.46
C MET A 276 -2.80 4.81 -20.63
N GLY A 277 -1.54 4.63 -21.03
CA GLY A 277 -0.90 5.36 -22.13
C GLY A 277 -0.49 6.79 -21.79
N MET A 278 -0.53 7.20 -20.51
CA MET A 278 0.00 8.50 -20.09
C MET A 278 1.53 8.43 -20.05
N LYS A 279 2.19 9.47 -20.55
CA LYS A 279 3.65 9.58 -20.41
C LYS A 279 3.99 9.81 -18.93
N VAL A 280 4.88 8.98 -18.39
CA VAL A 280 5.37 9.07 -17.01
C VAL A 280 6.85 9.45 -17.00
N GLU A 281 7.23 10.42 -16.16
CA GLU A 281 8.62 10.85 -15.98
C GLU A 281 8.99 10.93 -14.49
N GLU A 282 10.06 10.24 -14.10
CA GLU A 282 10.71 10.44 -12.81
C GLU A 282 11.88 11.41 -12.97
N ARG A 283 11.70 12.67 -12.55
CA ARG A 283 12.75 13.70 -12.64
C ARG A 283 12.56 14.80 -11.62
N GLU A 284 13.63 15.54 -11.35
CA GLU A 284 13.60 16.69 -10.45
C GLU A 284 12.62 17.77 -10.96
N ILE A 285 11.95 18.42 -10.00
CA ILE A 285 10.92 19.44 -10.26
C ILE A 285 11.31 20.69 -9.48
N ALA A 286 11.80 21.71 -10.18
CA ALA A 286 12.11 22.98 -9.55
C ALA A 286 10.83 23.66 -9.03
N GLN A 287 10.86 24.21 -7.82
CA GLN A 287 9.72 24.90 -7.22
C GLN A 287 9.20 26.05 -8.09
N SER A 288 10.07 26.71 -8.88
CA SER A 288 9.70 27.77 -9.83
C SER A 288 8.82 27.30 -10.98
N LYS A 289 8.80 25.99 -11.29
CA LYS A 289 7.91 25.39 -12.30
C LYS A 289 6.54 25.03 -11.75
N VAL A 290 6.37 25.01 -10.43
CA VAL A 290 5.09 24.77 -9.77
C VAL A 290 4.41 26.13 -9.62
N ALA A 291 3.42 26.41 -10.47
CA ALA A 291 2.73 27.68 -10.46
C ALA A 291 2.09 27.94 -9.08
N THR A 292 2.28 29.13 -8.52
CA THR A 292 1.38 29.67 -7.50
C THR A 292 -0.02 29.72 -8.13
N PRO A 293 -1.06 29.14 -7.51
CA PRO A 293 -2.40 29.29 -8.03
C PRO A 293 -2.70 30.79 -8.12
N LYS A 294 -2.87 31.34 -9.33
CA LYS A 294 -3.56 32.62 -9.49
C LYS A 294 -4.91 32.45 -8.82
N ALA A 295 -5.37 33.44 -8.07
CA ALA A 295 -6.53 33.42 -7.16
C ALA A 295 -7.90 33.16 -7.84
N GLU A 296 -7.95 32.48 -8.99
CA GLU A 296 -9.14 32.24 -9.80
C GLU A 296 -9.32 30.79 -10.27
N SER A 297 -8.70 29.78 -9.64
CA SER A 297 -9.17 28.40 -9.84
C SER A 297 -10.19 28.03 -8.77
N LYS A 298 -11.47 28.32 -9.03
CA LYS A 298 -12.63 27.90 -8.20
C LYS A 298 -12.88 26.39 -8.17
N GLU A 299 -11.93 25.56 -8.61
CA GLU A 299 -12.12 24.12 -8.74
C GLU A 299 -10.84 23.34 -8.45
N ALA A 300 -10.99 22.30 -7.63
CA ALA A 300 -9.95 21.32 -7.31
C ALA A 300 -9.43 20.60 -8.56
N LEU A 301 -8.19 20.11 -8.52
CA LEU A 301 -7.69 19.15 -9.50
C LEU A 301 -8.53 17.85 -9.51
N HIS A 302 -8.97 17.39 -8.32
CA HIS A 302 -9.90 16.26 -8.20
C HIS A 302 -11.28 16.58 -8.80
N ASP A 303 -11.76 17.82 -8.68
CA ASP A 303 -13.05 18.25 -9.24
C ASP A 303 -12.96 18.42 -10.76
N LYS A 304 -11.81 18.87 -11.29
CA LYS A 304 -11.56 18.90 -12.74
C LYS A 304 -11.43 17.51 -13.34
N LEU A 305 -10.76 16.58 -12.66
CA LEU A 305 -10.72 15.17 -13.07
C LEU A 305 -12.14 14.56 -13.00
N ALA A 306 -12.91 14.82 -11.94
CA ALA A 306 -14.28 14.34 -11.80
C ALA A 306 -15.28 14.97 -12.79
N LYS A 307 -15.08 16.24 -13.22
CA LYS A 307 -15.96 16.95 -14.16
C LYS A 307 -15.55 16.82 -15.63
N SER A 308 -14.27 16.55 -15.91
CA SER A 308 -13.78 16.23 -17.27
C SER A 308 -14.12 14.79 -17.68
N ILE A 309 -14.54 13.96 -16.72
CA ILE A 309 -15.28 12.74 -16.98
C ILE A 309 -16.75 13.16 -17.17
N PRO A 310 -17.33 12.99 -18.37
CA PRO A 310 -18.75 13.26 -18.58
C PRO A 310 -19.56 12.51 -17.53
N ALA A 311 -20.58 13.15 -16.97
CA ALA A 311 -21.52 12.51 -16.07
C ALA A 311 -22.33 11.44 -16.84
N LYS A 312 -21.72 10.26 -16.95
CA LYS A 312 -22.27 8.90 -17.14
C LYS A 312 -21.07 8.00 -17.41
N GLU A 313 -21.01 6.91 -16.65
CA GLU A 313 -19.99 5.86 -16.63
C GLU A 313 -18.70 6.19 -15.84
N SER A 314 -18.58 5.52 -14.70
CA SER A 314 -17.38 5.41 -13.89
C SER A 314 -16.17 4.97 -14.73
N LEU A 315 -14.96 5.26 -14.23
CA LEU A 315 -13.71 4.81 -14.87
C LEU A 315 -13.70 3.28 -15.06
N ALA A 316 -14.37 2.53 -14.18
CA ALA A 316 -14.56 1.08 -14.30
C ALA A 316 -15.47 0.70 -15.49
N GLU A 317 -16.55 1.43 -15.74
CA GLU A 317 -17.45 1.20 -16.88
C GLU A 317 -16.79 1.59 -18.22
N LYS A 318 -15.96 2.64 -18.25
CA LYS A 318 -15.09 2.92 -19.42
C LYS A 318 -14.03 1.84 -19.66
N MET A 319 -13.57 1.19 -18.60
CA MET A 319 -12.61 0.10 -18.69
C MET A 319 -13.24 -1.18 -19.26
N GLU A 320 -14.53 -1.47 -19.04
CA GLU A 320 -15.23 -2.63 -19.64
C GLU A 320 -15.38 -2.54 -21.17
N GLY A 321 -15.36 -1.34 -21.76
CA GLY A 321 -15.57 -1.15 -23.21
C GLY A 321 -14.33 -0.84 -24.05
N THR A 322 -13.14 -0.66 -23.45
CA THR A 322 -11.96 -0.17 -24.17
C THR A 322 -11.22 -1.33 -24.87
N PRO A 323 -10.95 -1.24 -26.19
CA PRO A 323 -10.21 -2.26 -26.93
C PRO A 323 -8.80 -2.48 -26.36
N ILE A 324 -8.37 -3.74 -26.32
CA ILE A 324 -7.06 -4.16 -25.82
C ILE A 324 -6.15 -4.44 -27.01
N PRO A 325 -4.98 -3.80 -27.14
CA PRO A 325 -4.06 -4.07 -28.25
C PRO A 325 -3.21 -5.33 -28.04
N ASP A 326 -2.97 -5.73 -26.79
CA ASP A 326 -2.11 -6.87 -26.44
C ASP A 326 -2.61 -7.56 -25.15
N LEU A 327 -3.11 -8.78 -25.28
CA LEU A 327 -3.60 -9.59 -24.16
C LEU A 327 -2.52 -9.87 -23.12
N LYS A 328 -1.26 -10.09 -23.54
CA LYS A 328 -0.18 -10.41 -22.59
C LYS A 328 0.13 -9.23 -21.67
N LYS A 329 -0.04 -8.02 -22.17
CA LYS A 329 0.20 -6.78 -21.40
C LYS A 329 -1.02 -6.42 -20.55
N ALA A 330 -2.22 -6.69 -21.05
CA ALA A 330 -3.46 -6.38 -20.34
C ALA A 330 -3.75 -7.33 -19.18
N ILE A 331 -3.28 -8.59 -19.26
CA ILE A 331 -3.45 -9.56 -18.18
C ILE A 331 -2.41 -9.27 -17.07
N SER A 332 -2.89 -8.87 -15.89
CA SER A 332 -2.04 -8.66 -14.72
C SER A 332 -1.42 -9.97 -14.21
N LEU A 333 -0.35 -9.85 -13.41
CA LEU A 333 0.31 -11.03 -12.82
C LEU A 333 -0.65 -11.89 -11.97
N ASN A 334 -1.55 -11.26 -11.21
CA ASN A 334 -2.55 -11.97 -10.40
C ASN A 334 -3.58 -12.68 -11.28
N GLN A 335 -4.08 -12.02 -12.33
CA GLN A 335 -4.97 -12.64 -13.30
C GLN A 335 -4.28 -13.80 -14.03
N ARG A 336 -2.99 -13.69 -14.37
CA ARG A 336 -2.21 -14.79 -14.94
C ARG A 336 -2.19 -16.02 -14.04
N PHE A 337 -1.89 -15.83 -12.75
CA PHE A 337 -1.93 -16.93 -11.78
C PHE A 337 -3.34 -17.51 -11.62
N GLN A 338 -4.36 -16.65 -11.55
CA GLN A 338 -5.75 -17.04 -11.39
C GLN A 338 -6.28 -17.82 -12.61
N PHE A 339 -6.08 -17.31 -13.82
CA PHE A 339 -6.45 -17.96 -15.07
C PHE A 339 -5.71 -19.28 -15.26
N SER A 340 -4.40 -19.31 -15.05
CA SER A 340 -3.65 -20.56 -15.19
C SER A 340 -4.15 -21.64 -14.22
N ARG A 341 -4.37 -21.27 -12.95
CA ARG A 341 -4.85 -22.21 -11.92
C ARG A 341 -6.27 -22.70 -12.21
N GLU A 342 -7.20 -21.80 -12.49
CA GLU A 342 -8.63 -22.09 -12.50
C GLU A 342 -9.17 -22.45 -13.88
N LEU A 343 -8.68 -21.82 -14.94
CA LEU A 343 -9.12 -22.07 -16.31
C LEU A 343 -8.23 -23.12 -16.99
N PHE A 344 -6.93 -23.19 -16.66
CA PHE A 344 -6.00 -24.13 -17.30
C PHE A 344 -5.59 -25.28 -16.36
N LYS A 345 -6.24 -25.41 -15.19
CA LYS A 345 -5.98 -26.46 -14.19
C LYS A 345 -4.50 -26.55 -13.80
N GLY A 346 -3.80 -25.41 -13.75
CA GLY A 346 -2.37 -25.30 -13.46
C GLY A 346 -1.44 -25.60 -14.63
N ASN A 347 -1.96 -25.86 -15.84
CA ASN A 347 -1.13 -26.08 -17.03
C ASN A 347 -0.63 -24.75 -17.62
N ASN A 348 0.46 -24.25 -17.04
CA ASN A 348 1.10 -22.99 -17.45
C ASN A 348 1.57 -23.00 -18.91
N GLN A 349 2.01 -24.15 -19.44
CA GLN A 349 2.50 -24.23 -20.81
C GLN A 349 1.36 -24.03 -21.82
N GLU A 350 0.22 -24.70 -21.59
CA GLU A 350 -0.96 -24.52 -22.44
C GLU A 350 -1.54 -23.10 -22.29
N TYR A 351 -1.52 -22.54 -21.08
CA TYR A 351 -1.92 -21.15 -20.85
C TYR A 351 -1.13 -20.19 -21.74
N GLU A 352 0.21 -20.23 -21.71
CA GLU A 352 1.03 -19.32 -22.51
C GLU A 352 0.77 -19.49 -24.02
N VAL A 353 0.74 -20.73 -24.51
CA VAL A 353 0.45 -21.01 -25.94
C VAL A 353 -0.93 -20.48 -26.35
N SER A 354 -1.91 -20.60 -25.46
CA SER A 354 -3.27 -20.13 -25.71
C SER A 354 -3.36 -18.62 -25.72
N ILE A 355 -2.67 -17.92 -24.80
CA ILE A 355 -2.60 -16.46 -24.81
C ILE A 355 -1.92 -15.96 -26.09
N ASP A 356 -0.82 -16.56 -26.52
CA ASP A 356 -0.12 -16.18 -27.76
C ASP A 356 -1.04 -16.27 -28.97
N LYS A 357 -1.79 -17.37 -29.05
CA LYS A 357 -2.73 -17.62 -30.14
C LYS A 357 -3.92 -16.66 -30.09
N LEU A 358 -4.55 -16.47 -28.93
CA LEU A 358 -5.66 -15.53 -28.75
C LEU A 358 -5.23 -14.08 -29.03
N ASN A 359 -3.97 -13.74 -28.80
CA ASN A 359 -3.45 -12.39 -29.01
C ASN A 359 -3.11 -12.08 -30.47
N THR A 360 -2.90 -13.09 -31.31
CA THR A 360 -2.39 -12.91 -32.70
C THR A 360 -3.36 -13.38 -33.78
N ALA A 361 -4.31 -14.25 -33.45
CA ALA A 361 -5.30 -14.78 -34.38
C ALA A 361 -6.32 -13.73 -34.83
N SER A 362 -7.05 -14.01 -35.92
CA SER A 362 -8.25 -13.24 -36.28
C SER A 362 -9.37 -13.45 -35.26
N ARG A 363 -10.36 -12.54 -35.21
CA ARG A 363 -11.49 -12.63 -34.27
C ARG A 363 -12.19 -13.99 -34.34
N ASP A 364 -12.51 -14.48 -35.53
CA ASP A 364 -13.23 -15.75 -35.71
C ASP A 364 -12.41 -16.95 -35.24
N GLU A 365 -11.09 -16.93 -35.49
CA GLU A 365 -10.16 -17.97 -35.03
C GLU A 365 -9.97 -17.92 -33.51
N ALA A 366 -9.91 -16.73 -32.92
CA ALA A 366 -9.80 -16.53 -31.49
C ALA A 366 -11.06 -17.03 -30.77
N MET A 367 -12.27 -16.70 -31.25
CA MET A 367 -13.53 -17.19 -30.67
C MET A 367 -13.68 -18.70 -30.79
N LYS A 368 -13.28 -19.28 -31.92
CA LYS A 368 -13.24 -20.74 -32.09
C LYS A 368 -12.24 -21.40 -31.13
N HIS A 369 -11.07 -20.78 -30.94
CA HIS A 369 -10.07 -21.29 -30.00
C HIS A 369 -10.57 -21.20 -28.55
N LEU A 370 -11.22 -20.10 -28.17
CA LEU A 370 -11.83 -19.88 -26.86
C LEU A 370 -12.90 -20.94 -26.56
N SER A 371 -13.78 -21.24 -27.53
CA SER A 371 -14.77 -22.32 -27.41
C SER A 371 -14.11 -23.70 -27.19
N ASN A 372 -13.04 -24.00 -27.92
CA ASN A 372 -12.28 -25.24 -27.73
C ASN A 372 -11.64 -25.33 -26.34
N LEU A 373 -11.12 -24.21 -25.81
CA LEU A 373 -10.54 -24.16 -24.46
C LEU A 373 -11.60 -24.40 -23.39
N LYS A 374 -12.78 -23.77 -23.52
CA LYS A 374 -13.93 -24.02 -22.64
C LYS A 374 -14.29 -25.49 -22.57
N SER A 375 -14.39 -26.16 -23.72
CA SER A 375 -14.70 -27.59 -23.77
C SER A 375 -13.56 -28.46 -23.23
N LYS A 376 -12.31 -28.17 -23.61
CA LYS A 376 -11.12 -28.94 -23.21
C LYS A 376 -10.89 -28.94 -21.71
N PHE A 377 -11.06 -27.78 -21.07
CA PHE A 377 -10.82 -27.60 -19.64
C PHE A 377 -12.09 -27.63 -18.79
N THR A 378 -13.26 -27.72 -19.42
CA THR A 378 -14.55 -27.79 -18.74
C THR A 378 -14.80 -26.55 -17.88
N TRP A 379 -14.66 -25.36 -18.50
CA TRP A 379 -14.85 -24.09 -17.79
C TRP A 379 -16.28 -23.96 -17.27
N ASN A 380 -16.42 -23.43 -16.06
CA ASN A 380 -17.71 -23.02 -15.54
C ASN A 380 -18.06 -21.65 -16.14
N ASP A 381 -19.06 -21.60 -17.02
CA ASP A 381 -19.50 -20.36 -17.66
C ASP A 381 -20.09 -19.36 -16.66
N GLU A 382 -20.51 -19.79 -15.47
CA GLU A 382 -21.01 -18.88 -14.41
C GLU A 382 -19.88 -18.32 -13.53
N SER A 383 -18.63 -18.78 -13.69
CA SER A 383 -17.51 -18.32 -12.87
C SER A 383 -17.11 -16.88 -13.23
N PRO A 384 -16.90 -15.98 -12.24
CA PRO A 384 -16.36 -14.65 -12.49
C PRO A 384 -15.03 -14.69 -13.25
N VAL A 385 -14.17 -15.67 -12.96
CA VAL A 385 -12.86 -15.83 -13.62
C VAL A 385 -13.01 -16.19 -15.09
N THR A 386 -14.03 -16.99 -15.44
CA THR A 386 -14.34 -17.32 -16.83
C THR A 386 -14.84 -16.09 -17.58
N HIS A 387 -15.73 -15.31 -16.97
CA HIS A 387 -16.24 -14.06 -17.55
C HIS A 387 -15.12 -13.05 -17.78
N ASP A 388 -14.30 -12.77 -16.77
CA ASP A 388 -13.17 -11.84 -16.86
C ASP A 388 -12.22 -12.24 -18.00
N PHE A 389 -11.92 -13.52 -18.17
CA PHE A 389 -11.05 -14.01 -19.23
C PHE A 389 -11.65 -13.83 -20.63
N ILE A 390 -12.93 -14.14 -20.79
CA ILE A 390 -13.65 -13.99 -22.07
C ILE A 390 -13.73 -12.52 -22.45
N GLU A 391 -14.05 -11.64 -21.51
CA GLU A 391 -14.17 -10.20 -21.73
C GLU A 391 -12.84 -9.62 -22.25
N LEU A 392 -11.71 -10.00 -21.65
CA LEU A 392 -10.38 -9.57 -22.12
C LEU A 392 -10.12 -10.00 -23.57
N VAL A 393 -10.50 -11.24 -23.91
CA VAL A 393 -10.34 -11.77 -25.28
C VAL A 393 -11.29 -11.06 -26.26
N GLU A 394 -12.53 -10.80 -25.87
CA GLU A 394 -13.48 -10.07 -26.71
C GLU A 394 -13.02 -8.64 -26.96
N ARG A 395 -12.50 -7.96 -25.94
CA ARG A 395 -11.93 -6.62 -26.05
C ARG A 395 -10.62 -6.58 -26.82
N ARG A 396 -9.87 -7.69 -26.89
CA ARG A 396 -8.72 -7.79 -27.79
C ARG A 396 -9.13 -7.74 -29.26
N HIS A 397 -10.35 -8.19 -29.57
CA HIS A 397 -10.86 -8.34 -30.93
C HIS A 397 -12.04 -7.41 -31.24
N SER A 398 -12.34 -6.46 -30.34
CA SER A 398 -13.40 -5.45 -30.44
C SER A 398 -13.06 -4.29 -31.36
#